data_AF-A0A1Y3MW47-F1
#
_entry.id   AF-A0A1Y3MW47-F1
#
_cell.length_a   1.000
_cell.length_b   1.000
_cell.length_c   1.000
_cell.angle_alpha   90.00
_cell.angle_beta   90.00
_cell.angle_gamma   90.00
#
_symmetry.space_group_name_H-M   'P 1'
#
loop_
_entity.id
_entity.type
_entity.pdbx_description
1 polymer ?
#
loop_
_entity_poly.entity_id
_entity_poly.type
_entity_poly.pdbx_seq_one_letter_code
_entity_poly.pdbx_strand_id
1 'polypeptide(L)'
;MGVLKSEEENLIEAIKYVDINKMKLILENNTSLNLNEKDNEGHYPFYLACYQNNTEIARLLIDYANKNNIKLELNECDKNESIYPLFLACDKNNVDIVRLIVDYANKNNIKLDLEKGGCFEYNPLLLACNCNNIEMVQLLMNYARSHSIQFDLNGETDRGANPLFWACNGNNIEMVQLLMDEAKEKNIVLNLNKKYINGCYSLIEACNNNNDKMVQLLMDYAHKNNVLLELNEKNKYGDYPLLYACEKNNMEMVQLLIDDATKNNIKLELNEKNRKNDNYPLLYAYSHGNVEMIQILMDYAQKHNILLDLNRKNTENGTYPLLYACEKNNIEMVRLLLDYASKNNIQVEYDEKDIKNPEIIELLRNYQERKEKVKKHLK
;
A
#
# COMPACT_ATOMS: atom_id res chain seq x y z
N MET A 1 -32.98 -34.24 3.22
CA MET A 1 -32.69 -34.02 1.79
C MET A 1 -34.02 -33.98 1.06
N GLY A 2 -34.61 -32.79 0.93
CA GLY A 2 -35.82 -32.59 0.14
C GLY A 2 -35.44 -32.48 -1.33
N VAL A 3 -36.21 -33.12 -2.19
CA VAL A 3 -36.10 -33.04 -3.65
C VAL A 3 -36.47 -31.60 -4.04
N LEU A 4 -35.51 -30.87 -4.63
CA LEU A 4 -35.74 -29.56 -5.23
C LEU A 4 -36.92 -29.66 -6.21
N LYS A 5 -37.90 -28.75 -6.10
CA LYS A 5 -38.94 -28.61 -7.12
C LYS A 5 -38.27 -27.95 -8.33
N SER A 6 -38.58 -28.41 -9.54
CA SER A 6 -37.79 -28.13 -10.77
C SER A 6 -37.59 -26.66 -11.12
N GLU A 7 -38.43 -25.74 -10.63
CA GLU A 7 -38.41 -24.33 -11.01
C GLU A 7 -37.32 -23.53 -10.30
N GLU A 8 -37.03 -23.80 -9.03
CA GLU A 8 -35.91 -23.18 -8.32
C GLU A 8 -34.56 -23.59 -8.93
N GLU A 9 -34.41 -24.85 -9.32
CA GLU A 9 -33.22 -25.33 -10.07
C GLU A 9 -33.10 -24.64 -11.42
N ASN A 10 -34.22 -24.54 -12.17
CA ASN A 10 -34.25 -23.84 -13.45
C ASN A 10 -33.88 -22.35 -13.31
N LEU A 11 -34.31 -21.70 -12.21
CA LEU A 11 -33.96 -20.32 -11.91
C LEU A 11 -32.46 -20.18 -11.62
N ILE A 12 -31.93 -21.03 -10.75
CA ILE A 12 -30.49 -21.06 -10.42
C ILE A 12 -29.65 -21.30 -11.69
N GLU A 13 -30.07 -22.23 -12.54
CA GLU A 13 -29.41 -22.52 -13.82
C GLU A 13 -29.46 -21.30 -14.76
N ALA A 14 -30.63 -20.67 -14.91
CA ALA A 14 -30.79 -19.47 -15.74
C ALA A 14 -29.86 -18.34 -15.26
N ILE A 15 -29.73 -18.12 -13.95
CA ILE A 15 -28.83 -17.12 -13.39
C ILE A 15 -27.36 -17.50 -13.63
N LYS A 16 -26.99 -18.78 -13.44
CA LYS A 16 -25.62 -19.27 -13.67
C LYS A 16 -25.15 -19.04 -15.11
N TYR A 17 -26.04 -19.22 -16.09
CA TYR A 17 -25.74 -18.97 -17.51
C TYR A 17 -26.11 -17.56 -17.98
N VAL A 18 -26.55 -16.68 -17.07
CA VAL A 18 -26.94 -15.29 -17.37
C VAL A 18 -28.06 -15.22 -18.44
N ASP A 19 -28.96 -16.21 -18.46
CA ASP A 19 -30.13 -16.25 -19.34
C ASP A 19 -31.27 -15.42 -18.72
N ILE A 20 -31.19 -14.11 -18.95
CA ILE A 20 -32.13 -13.12 -18.43
C ILE A 20 -33.56 -13.37 -18.93
N ASN A 21 -33.73 -13.88 -20.16
CA ASN A 21 -35.05 -14.13 -20.73
C ASN A 21 -35.71 -15.34 -20.06
N LYS A 22 -34.98 -16.44 -19.90
CA LYS A 22 -35.46 -17.61 -19.15
C LYS A 22 -35.77 -17.23 -17.70
N MET A 23 -34.91 -16.44 -17.08
CA MET A 23 -35.13 -15.92 -15.73
C MET A 23 -36.43 -15.08 -15.63
N LYS A 24 -36.63 -14.10 -16.52
CA LYS A 24 -37.86 -13.27 -16.54
C LYS A 24 -39.10 -14.15 -16.69
N LEU A 25 -39.08 -15.11 -17.61
CA LEU A 25 -40.18 -16.04 -17.80
C LEU A 25 -40.50 -16.86 -16.54
N ILE A 26 -39.48 -17.35 -15.83
CA ILE A 26 -39.64 -18.11 -14.58
C ILE A 26 -40.24 -17.22 -13.47
N LEU A 27 -39.72 -15.99 -13.32
CA LEU A 27 -40.20 -15.03 -12.32
C LEU A 27 -41.63 -14.52 -12.62
N GLU A 28 -42.03 -14.44 -13.89
CA GLU A 28 -43.39 -14.00 -14.26
C GLU A 28 -44.44 -15.10 -14.03
N ASN A 29 -44.09 -16.36 -14.29
CA ASN A 29 -45.02 -17.49 -14.25
C ASN A 29 -45.19 -18.14 -12.88
N ASN A 30 -44.28 -17.88 -11.93
CA ASN A 30 -44.31 -18.49 -10.61
C ASN A 30 -44.54 -17.44 -9.53
N THR A 31 -45.43 -17.69 -8.57
CA THR A 31 -45.73 -16.76 -7.46
C THR A 31 -45.23 -17.24 -6.10
N SER A 32 -44.65 -18.44 -6.04
CA SER A 32 -44.24 -19.11 -4.81
C SER A 32 -42.81 -19.64 -4.84
N LEU A 33 -41.91 -18.98 -5.59
CA LEU A 33 -40.50 -19.38 -5.65
C LEU A 33 -39.81 -19.12 -4.31
N ASN A 34 -38.97 -20.04 -3.87
CA ASN A 34 -38.07 -19.80 -2.75
C ASN A 34 -36.73 -19.21 -3.24
N LEU A 35 -36.54 -17.90 -3.06
CA LEU A 35 -35.30 -17.21 -3.48
C LEU A 35 -34.10 -17.41 -2.54
N ASN A 36 -34.29 -18.10 -1.40
CA ASN A 36 -33.23 -18.40 -0.44
C ASN A 36 -32.82 -19.89 -0.49
N GLU A 37 -33.43 -20.69 -1.36
CA GLU A 37 -33.03 -22.08 -1.52
C GLU A 37 -31.61 -22.16 -2.08
N LYS A 38 -30.75 -22.91 -1.39
CA LYS A 38 -29.34 -23.07 -1.72
C LYS A 38 -29.13 -24.31 -2.60
N ASP A 39 -28.27 -24.20 -3.60
CA ASP A 39 -27.80 -25.33 -4.39
C ASP A 39 -26.78 -26.20 -3.62
N ASN A 40 -26.25 -27.20 -4.30
CA ASN A 40 -25.22 -28.10 -3.77
C ASN A 40 -23.88 -27.42 -3.47
N GLU A 41 -23.70 -26.13 -3.75
CA GLU A 41 -22.50 -25.37 -3.39
C GLU A 41 -22.82 -24.31 -2.30
N GLY A 42 -24.07 -24.26 -1.83
CA GLY A 42 -24.54 -23.26 -0.87
C GLY A 42 -24.97 -21.95 -1.51
N HIS A 43 -25.06 -21.89 -2.85
CA HIS A 43 -25.43 -20.68 -3.57
C HIS A 43 -26.94 -20.58 -3.75
N TYR A 44 -27.48 -19.39 -3.55
CA TYR A 44 -28.89 -19.06 -3.78
C TYR A 44 -29.01 -17.96 -4.86
N PRO A 45 -30.19 -17.75 -5.47
CA PRO A 45 -30.37 -16.82 -6.58
C PRO A 45 -29.69 -15.45 -6.41
N PHE A 46 -29.88 -14.78 -5.27
CA PHE A 46 -29.32 -13.44 -5.06
C PHE A 46 -27.80 -13.44 -4.86
N TYR A 47 -27.25 -14.47 -4.20
CA TYR A 47 -25.80 -14.71 -4.17
C TYR A 47 -25.24 -14.84 -5.58
N LEU A 48 -25.89 -15.64 -6.44
CA LEU A 48 -25.40 -15.88 -7.81
C LEU A 48 -25.46 -14.61 -8.66
N ALA A 49 -26.45 -13.74 -8.46
CA ALA A 49 -26.51 -12.43 -9.12
C ALA A 49 -25.28 -11.56 -8.78
N CYS A 50 -24.88 -11.55 -7.50
CA CYS A 50 -23.68 -10.84 -7.04
C CYS A 50 -22.40 -11.50 -7.55
N TYR A 51 -22.33 -12.84 -7.54
CA TYR A 51 -21.20 -13.60 -8.07
C TYR A 51 -20.97 -13.33 -9.57
N GLN A 52 -22.05 -13.28 -10.35
CA GLN A 52 -22.02 -12.93 -11.77
C GLN A 52 -21.84 -11.43 -12.04
N ASN A 53 -21.78 -10.61 -10.99
CA ASN A 53 -21.68 -9.16 -11.08
C ASN A 53 -22.77 -8.53 -11.96
N ASN A 54 -23.99 -9.10 -11.97
CA ASN A 54 -25.05 -8.70 -12.88
C ASN A 54 -26.15 -7.90 -12.14
N THR A 55 -26.09 -6.57 -12.30
CA THR A 55 -27.01 -5.65 -11.65
C THR A 55 -28.47 -5.78 -12.13
N GLU A 56 -28.72 -6.23 -13.37
CA GLU A 56 -30.09 -6.48 -13.87
C GLU A 56 -30.71 -7.69 -13.17
N ILE A 57 -29.98 -8.80 -13.07
CA ILE A 57 -30.42 -9.99 -12.34
C ILE A 57 -30.69 -9.65 -10.88
N ALA A 58 -29.78 -8.92 -10.22
CA ALA A 58 -29.96 -8.50 -8.83
C ALA A 58 -31.24 -7.67 -8.64
N ARG A 59 -31.52 -6.72 -9.54
CA ARG A 59 -32.78 -5.94 -9.53
C ARG A 59 -34.01 -6.80 -9.71
N LEU A 60 -34.02 -7.68 -10.72
CA LEU A 60 -35.16 -8.56 -10.99
C LEU A 60 -35.51 -9.45 -9.79
N LEU A 61 -34.49 -9.98 -9.10
CA LEU A 61 -34.69 -10.77 -7.88
C LEU A 61 -35.23 -9.93 -6.72
N ILE A 62 -34.70 -8.72 -6.51
CA ILE A 62 -35.19 -7.78 -5.50
C ILE A 62 -36.65 -7.38 -5.77
N ASP A 63 -36.99 -7.09 -7.03
CA ASP A 63 -38.34 -6.69 -7.42
C ASP A 63 -39.33 -7.84 -7.22
N TYR A 64 -38.96 -9.05 -7.61
CA TYR A 64 -39.75 -10.24 -7.34
C TYR A 64 -39.91 -10.50 -5.84
N ALA A 65 -38.82 -10.39 -5.06
CA ALA A 65 -38.85 -10.58 -3.62
C ALA A 65 -39.79 -9.59 -2.93
N ASN A 66 -39.68 -8.30 -3.29
CA ASN A 66 -40.57 -7.23 -2.81
C ASN A 66 -42.03 -7.50 -3.18
N LYS A 67 -42.30 -7.87 -4.44
CA LYS A 67 -43.67 -8.13 -4.94
C LYS A 67 -44.34 -9.29 -4.20
N ASN A 68 -43.58 -10.32 -3.85
CA ASN A 68 -44.10 -11.55 -3.25
C ASN A 68 -43.82 -11.65 -1.73
N ASN A 69 -43.38 -10.56 -1.08
CA ASN A 69 -43.06 -10.50 0.35
C ASN A 69 -42.04 -11.56 0.81
N ILE A 70 -41.05 -11.86 -0.04
CA ILE A 70 -39.95 -12.77 0.28
C ILE A 70 -38.84 -11.93 0.91
N LYS A 71 -38.36 -12.34 2.09
CA LYS A 71 -37.21 -11.71 2.75
C LYS A 71 -35.93 -12.40 2.26
N LEU A 72 -35.14 -11.70 1.46
CA LEU A 72 -33.86 -12.24 0.96
C LEU A 72 -32.85 -12.41 2.10
N GLU A 73 -32.13 -13.51 2.06
CA GLU A 73 -30.97 -13.76 2.92
C GLU A 73 -29.75 -13.02 2.33
N LEU A 74 -29.25 -11.96 3.01
CA LEU A 74 -28.14 -11.14 2.51
C LEU A 74 -26.79 -11.39 3.18
N ASN A 75 -26.81 -12.05 4.35
CA ASN A 75 -25.62 -12.37 5.14
C ASN A 75 -25.26 -13.87 5.09
N GLU A 76 -26.07 -14.66 4.40
CA GLU A 76 -25.88 -16.09 4.31
C GLU A 76 -24.73 -16.42 3.37
N CYS A 77 -23.87 -17.32 3.83
CA CYS A 77 -22.65 -17.69 3.12
C CYS A 77 -22.81 -18.90 2.23
N ASP A 78 -21.83 -19.03 1.32
CA ASP A 78 -21.52 -20.26 0.63
C ASP A 78 -21.10 -21.39 1.59
N LYS A 79 -20.90 -22.60 1.07
CA LYS A 79 -20.51 -23.76 1.89
C LYS A 79 -19.19 -23.60 2.65
N ASN A 80 -18.29 -22.73 2.19
CA ASN A 80 -17.03 -22.46 2.86
C ASN A 80 -17.17 -21.41 3.97
N GLU A 81 -18.39 -20.95 4.24
CA GLU A 81 -18.75 -19.95 5.28
C GLU A 81 -18.03 -18.60 5.15
N SER A 82 -17.46 -18.30 3.98
CA SER A 82 -16.56 -17.16 3.79
C SER A 82 -17.12 -16.12 2.80
N ILE A 83 -18.00 -16.51 1.87
CA ILE A 83 -18.45 -15.62 0.81
C ILE A 83 -19.95 -15.35 0.94
N TYR A 84 -20.35 -14.08 0.90
CA TYR A 84 -21.74 -13.62 0.97
C TYR A 84 -22.01 -12.49 -0.05
N PRO A 85 -23.27 -12.15 -0.36
CA PRO A 85 -23.63 -11.20 -1.42
C PRO A 85 -22.90 -9.85 -1.36
N LEU A 86 -22.85 -9.22 -0.18
CA LEU A 86 -22.18 -7.93 -0.01
C LEU A 86 -20.67 -8.03 -0.25
N PHE A 87 -20.03 -9.10 0.26
CA PHE A 87 -18.62 -9.38 0.01
C PHE A 87 -18.35 -9.48 -1.51
N LEU A 88 -19.15 -10.27 -2.24
CA LEU A 88 -18.99 -10.43 -3.69
C LEU A 88 -19.17 -9.11 -4.44
N ALA A 89 -20.18 -8.31 -4.08
CA ALA A 89 -20.41 -7.02 -4.71
C ALA A 89 -19.22 -6.07 -4.50
N CYS A 90 -18.61 -6.09 -3.31
CA CYS A 90 -17.41 -5.30 -3.00
C CYS A 90 -16.16 -5.83 -3.72
N ASP A 91 -15.95 -7.15 -3.78
CA ASP A 91 -14.85 -7.80 -4.51
C ASP A 91 -14.90 -7.50 -6.01
N LYS A 92 -16.12 -7.44 -6.57
CA LYS A 92 -16.34 -7.04 -7.96
C LYS A 92 -16.35 -5.53 -8.18
N ASN A 93 -16.12 -4.74 -7.12
CA ASN A 93 -16.09 -3.29 -7.14
C ASN A 93 -17.37 -2.68 -7.75
N ASN A 94 -18.53 -3.31 -7.55
CA ASN A 94 -19.80 -2.90 -8.17
C ASN A 94 -20.67 -2.15 -7.17
N VAL A 95 -20.53 -0.83 -7.19
CA VAL A 95 -21.25 0.08 -6.28
C VAL A 95 -22.77 -0.02 -6.48
N ASP A 96 -23.26 -0.27 -7.69
CA ASP A 96 -24.71 -0.37 -7.93
C ASP A 96 -25.31 -1.58 -7.23
N ILE A 97 -24.64 -2.74 -7.25
CA ILE A 97 -25.10 -3.92 -6.49
C ILE A 97 -25.00 -3.64 -4.99
N VAL A 98 -23.93 -3.00 -4.51
CA VAL A 98 -23.83 -2.62 -3.09
C VAL A 98 -24.99 -1.69 -2.68
N ARG A 99 -25.35 -0.70 -3.51
CA ARG A 99 -26.52 0.18 -3.28
C ARG A 99 -27.81 -0.62 -3.22
N LEU A 100 -28.03 -1.53 -4.15
CA LEU A 100 -29.21 -2.41 -4.14
C LEU A 100 -29.30 -3.24 -2.85
N ILE A 101 -28.18 -3.79 -2.39
CA ILE A 101 -28.11 -4.55 -1.13
C ILE A 101 -28.44 -3.65 0.06
N VAL A 102 -27.82 -2.48 0.15
CA VAL A 102 -28.04 -1.50 1.22
C VAL A 102 -29.50 -1.02 1.26
N ASP A 103 -30.05 -0.63 0.11
CA ASP A 103 -31.42 -0.13 0.01
C ASP A 103 -32.44 -1.21 0.38
N TYR A 104 -32.25 -2.42 -0.11
CA TYR A 104 -33.11 -3.55 0.23
C TYR A 104 -32.99 -3.93 1.72
N ALA A 105 -31.78 -3.90 2.29
CA ALA A 105 -31.54 -4.17 3.69
C ALA A 105 -32.24 -3.16 4.60
N ASN A 106 -32.09 -1.86 4.30
CA ASN A 106 -32.78 -0.76 4.98
C ASN A 106 -34.30 -0.94 4.96
N LYS A 107 -34.86 -1.17 3.77
CA LYS A 107 -36.30 -1.31 3.57
C LYS A 107 -36.89 -2.48 4.35
N ASN A 108 -36.14 -3.58 4.49
CA ASN A 108 -36.60 -4.83 5.09
C ASN A 108 -36.06 -5.08 6.50
N ASN A 109 -35.44 -4.08 7.14
CA ASN A 109 -34.83 -4.17 8.47
C ASN A 109 -33.87 -5.36 8.60
N ILE A 110 -32.98 -5.53 7.63
CA ILE A 110 -31.91 -6.54 7.64
C ILE A 110 -30.62 -5.83 8.06
N LYS A 111 -30.04 -6.21 9.20
CA LYS A 111 -28.71 -5.72 9.59
C LYS A 111 -27.67 -6.45 8.73
N LEU A 112 -26.90 -5.72 7.92
CA LEU A 112 -25.84 -6.33 7.09
C LEU A 112 -24.64 -6.63 7.97
N ASP A 113 -23.97 -7.74 7.68
CA ASP A 113 -22.68 -8.05 8.27
C ASP A 113 -21.57 -7.36 7.46
N LEU A 114 -20.87 -6.44 8.12
CA LEU A 114 -19.75 -5.69 7.53
C LEU A 114 -18.39 -6.11 8.10
N GLU A 115 -18.38 -6.97 9.13
CA GLU A 115 -17.16 -7.35 9.84
C GLU A 115 -16.75 -8.78 9.50
N LYS A 116 -17.68 -9.61 9.00
CA LYS A 116 -17.38 -10.97 8.59
C LYS A 116 -16.29 -11.00 7.53
N GLY A 117 -15.15 -11.59 7.92
CA GLY A 117 -14.04 -11.92 7.05
C GLY A 117 -14.45 -13.00 6.06
N GLY A 118 -14.15 -12.79 4.79
CA GLY A 118 -14.20 -13.81 3.76
C GLY A 118 -12.84 -14.44 3.52
N CYS A 119 -12.54 -14.77 2.26
CA CYS A 119 -11.22 -15.29 1.89
C CYS A 119 -10.10 -14.34 2.36
N PHE A 120 -9.08 -14.87 3.04
CA PHE A 120 -7.93 -14.10 3.56
C PHE A 120 -8.31 -13.00 4.57
N GLU A 121 -9.43 -13.16 5.30
CA GLU A 121 -9.94 -12.19 6.29
C GLU A 121 -10.31 -10.82 5.70
N TYR A 122 -10.59 -10.75 4.39
CA TYR A 122 -11.13 -9.53 3.81
C TYR A 122 -12.56 -9.30 4.29
N ASN A 123 -12.83 -8.09 4.78
CA ASN A 123 -14.19 -7.60 4.98
C ASN A 123 -14.56 -6.59 3.87
N PRO A 124 -15.84 -6.17 3.77
CA PRO A 124 -16.30 -5.23 2.74
C PRO A 124 -15.50 -3.91 2.67
N LEU A 125 -15.09 -3.34 3.81
CA LEU A 125 -14.28 -2.12 3.81
C LEU A 125 -12.87 -2.36 3.29
N LEU A 126 -12.23 -3.47 3.69
CA LEU A 126 -10.92 -3.86 3.19
C LEU A 126 -10.94 -4.09 1.68
N LEU A 127 -11.98 -4.75 1.15
CA LEU A 127 -12.18 -4.90 -0.29
C LEU A 127 -12.34 -3.54 -0.97
N ALA A 128 -13.18 -2.66 -0.43
CA ALA A 128 -13.41 -1.35 -1.02
C ALA A 128 -12.16 -0.45 -1.02
N CYS A 129 -11.34 -0.53 0.04
CA CYS A 129 -10.05 0.15 0.10
C CYS A 129 -9.04 -0.46 -0.88
N ASN A 130 -8.97 -1.79 -0.99
CA ASN A 130 -8.10 -2.49 -1.95
C ASN A 130 -8.48 -2.11 -3.40
N CYS A 131 -9.77 -2.07 -3.72
CA CYS A 131 -10.27 -1.60 -5.01
C CYS A 131 -10.10 -0.09 -5.23
N ASN A 132 -9.61 0.64 -4.22
CA ASN A 132 -9.40 2.09 -4.24
C ASN A 132 -10.68 2.88 -4.59
N ASN A 133 -11.85 2.41 -4.14
CA ASN A 133 -13.14 2.99 -4.50
C ASN A 133 -13.75 3.79 -3.33
N ILE A 134 -13.59 5.12 -3.37
CA ILE A 134 -14.06 6.04 -2.33
C ILE A 134 -15.58 6.00 -2.19
N GLU A 135 -16.31 5.96 -3.30
CA GLU A 135 -17.78 5.94 -3.29
C GLU A 135 -18.31 4.72 -2.55
N MET A 136 -17.69 3.56 -2.77
CA MET A 136 -18.03 2.33 -2.06
C MET A 136 -17.67 2.39 -0.57
N VAL A 137 -16.49 2.93 -0.22
CA VAL A 137 -16.09 3.12 1.18
C VAL A 137 -17.09 4.05 1.91
N GLN A 138 -17.44 5.18 1.30
CA GLN A 138 -18.44 6.11 1.84
C GLN A 138 -19.81 5.45 2.01
N LEU A 139 -20.26 4.67 1.02
CA LEU A 139 -21.53 3.94 1.09
C LEU A 139 -21.55 2.97 2.29
N LEU A 140 -20.49 2.17 2.47
CA LEU A 140 -20.37 1.23 3.58
C LEU A 140 -20.28 1.94 4.94
N MET A 141 -19.50 3.01 5.05
CA MET A 141 -19.37 3.80 6.27
C MET A 141 -20.69 4.50 6.67
N ASN A 142 -21.42 5.05 5.70
CA ASN A 142 -22.72 5.66 5.93
C ASN A 142 -23.76 4.65 6.38
N TYR A 143 -23.75 3.45 5.76
CA TYR A 143 -24.59 2.35 6.21
C TYR A 143 -24.24 1.94 7.65
N ALA A 144 -22.96 1.77 7.96
CA ALA A 144 -22.51 1.40 9.31
C ALA A 144 -22.94 2.44 10.36
N ARG A 145 -22.76 3.73 10.07
CA ARG A 145 -23.17 4.85 10.92
C ARG A 145 -24.67 4.85 11.20
N SER A 146 -25.50 4.70 10.16
CA SER A 146 -26.96 4.71 10.29
C SER A 146 -27.52 3.51 11.08
N HIS A 147 -26.77 2.41 11.15
CA HIS A 147 -27.17 1.18 11.84
C HIS A 147 -26.40 0.92 13.14
N SER A 148 -25.61 1.89 13.61
CA SER A 148 -24.75 1.75 14.79
C SER A 148 -23.86 0.50 14.74
N ILE A 149 -23.37 0.16 13.54
CA ILE A 149 -22.38 -0.90 13.33
C ILE A 149 -21.01 -0.28 13.60
N GLN A 150 -20.27 -0.86 14.55
CA GLN A 150 -18.87 -0.51 14.74
C GLN A 150 -18.07 -1.10 13.60
N PHE A 151 -17.12 -0.33 13.08
CA PHE A 151 -16.23 -0.78 12.02
C PHE A 151 -14.81 -0.78 12.58
N ASP A 152 -14.12 -1.91 12.51
CA ASP A 152 -12.70 -1.94 12.83
C ASP A 152 -11.91 -1.27 11.69
N LEU A 153 -11.62 0.03 11.86
CA LEU A 153 -10.80 0.81 10.93
C LEU A 153 -9.33 0.35 10.90
N ASN A 154 -8.91 -0.45 11.89
CA ASN A 154 -7.59 -1.07 11.94
C ASN A 154 -7.63 -2.57 11.61
N GLY A 155 -8.81 -3.10 11.30
CA GLY A 155 -9.01 -4.49 10.93
C GLY A 155 -8.13 -4.86 9.75
N GLU A 156 -7.58 -6.05 9.77
CA GLU A 156 -6.55 -6.47 8.83
C GLU A 156 -6.83 -7.84 8.25
N THR A 157 -6.34 -8.04 7.04
CA THR A 157 -6.31 -9.34 6.38
C THR A 157 -5.32 -10.28 7.10
N ASP A 158 -5.37 -11.58 6.80
CA ASP A 158 -4.38 -12.56 7.28
C ASP A 158 -2.93 -12.25 6.85
N ARG A 159 -2.78 -11.39 5.84
CA ARG A 159 -1.52 -10.84 5.33
C ARG A 159 -1.13 -9.52 5.97
N GLY A 160 -1.90 -9.00 6.93
CA GLY A 160 -1.62 -7.78 7.67
C GLY A 160 -1.95 -6.48 6.93
N ALA A 161 -2.67 -6.52 5.81
CA ALA A 161 -3.13 -5.29 5.15
C ALA A 161 -4.36 -4.72 5.85
N ASN A 162 -4.28 -3.46 6.29
CA ASN A 162 -5.37 -2.69 6.85
C ASN A 162 -5.90 -1.64 5.84
N PRO A 163 -7.01 -0.93 6.11
CA PRO A 163 -7.56 0.07 5.19
C PRO A 163 -6.56 1.17 4.80
N LEU A 164 -5.78 1.67 5.77
CA LEU A 164 -4.79 2.72 5.55
C LEU A 164 -3.67 2.26 4.61
N PHE A 165 -3.21 1.01 4.74
CA PHE A 165 -2.22 0.41 3.84
C PHE A 165 -2.73 0.41 2.40
N TRP A 166 -3.95 -0.08 2.15
CA TRP A 166 -4.52 -0.10 0.80
C TRP A 166 -4.70 1.30 0.20
N ALA A 167 -5.14 2.27 1.00
CA ALA A 167 -5.27 3.65 0.56
C ALA A 167 -3.90 4.27 0.17
N CYS A 168 -2.85 3.98 0.95
CA CYS A 168 -1.49 4.45 0.65
C CYS A 168 -0.86 3.72 -0.55
N ASN A 169 -1.06 2.41 -0.67
CA ASN A 169 -0.61 1.60 -1.80
C ASN A 169 -1.27 2.05 -3.11
N GLY A 170 -2.59 2.34 -3.09
CA GLY A 170 -3.33 2.94 -4.20
C GLY A 170 -3.04 4.42 -4.44
N ASN A 171 -2.13 5.03 -3.67
CA ASN A 171 -1.74 6.44 -3.74
C ASN A 171 -2.90 7.44 -3.66
N ASN A 172 -3.95 7.12 -2.89
CA ASN A 172 -5.19 7.89 -2.85
C ASN A 172 -5.30 8.74 -1.57
N ILE A 173 -4.92 10.01 -1.69
CA ILE A 173 -4.94 10.98 -0.57
C ILE A 173 -6.36 11.18 -0.03
N GLU A 174 -7.36 11.25 -0.91
CA GLU A 174 -8.75 11.48 -0.48
C GLU A 174 -9.27 10.30 0.34
N MET A 175 -8.93 9.06 -0.04
CA MET A 175 -9.24 7.87 0.76
C MET A 175 -8.53 7.90 2.13
N VAL A 176 -7.25 8.29 2.17
CA VAL A 176 -6.51 8.42 3.44
C VAL A 176 -7.15 9.47 4.34
N GLN A 177 -7.53 10.63 3.79
CA GLN A 177 -8.21 11.68 4.53
C GLN A 177 -9.56 11.21 5.08
N LEU A 178 -10.36 10.51 4.25
CA LEU A 178 -11.63 9.92 4.68
C LEU A 178 -11.45 8.96 5.86
N LEU A 179 -10.45 8.06 5.79
CA LEU A 179 -10.14 7.12 6.88
C LEU A 179 -9.69 7.85 8.16
N MET A 180 -8.86 8.89 8.03
CA MET A 180 -8.37 9.69 9.16
C MET A 180 -9.50 10.50 9.82
N ASP A 181 -10.43 11.05 9.04
CA ASP A 181 -11.58 11.79 9.56
C ASP A 181 -12.55 10.86 10.30
N GLU A 182 -12.83 9.69 9.74
CA GLU A 182 -13.61 8.65 10.42
C GLU A 182 -12.96 8.16 11.72
N ALA A 183 -11.64 7.97 11.71
CA ALA A 183 -10.89 7.59 12.89
C ALA A 183 -10.97 8.68 13.97
N LYS A 184 -10.87 9.96 13.58
CA LYS A 184 -11.04 11.09 14.48
C LYS A 184 -12.43 11.15 15.09
N GLU A 185 -13.50 10.96 14.29
CA GLU A 185 -14.88 10.94 14.79
C GLU A 185 -15.10 9.83 15.85
N LYS A 186 -14.46 8.67 15.65
CA LYS A 186 -14.59 7.49 16.52
C LYS A 186 -13.54 7.42 17.62
N ASN A 187 -12.64 8.41 17.72
CA ASN A 187 -11.51 8.43 18.66
C ASN A 187 -10.62 7.16 18.55
N ILE A 188 -10.35 6.74 17.31
CA ILE A 188 -9.46 5.64 16.95
C ILE A 188 -8.14 6.21 16.43
N VAL A 189 -7.02 5.62 16.85
CA VAL A 189 -5.70 5.88 16.25
C VAL A 189 -5.42 4.82 15.20
N LEU A 190 -5.19 5.22 13.96
CA LEU A 190 -4.87 4.30 12.87
C LEU A 190 -3.49 3.66 13.04
N ASN A 191 -3.33 2.41 12.64
CA ASN A 191 -2.07 1.66 12.72
C ASN A 191 -1.16 1.96 11.50
N LEU A 192 -0.38 3.04 11.56
CA LEU A 192 0.49 3.50 10.45
C LEU A 192 1.67 2.57 10.13
N ASN A 193 2.21 1.87 11.13
CA ASN A 193 3.38 1.00 10.98
C ASN A 193 3.02 -0.47 10.73
N LYS A 194 1.74 -0.78 10.51
CA LYS A 194 1.35 -2.17 10.26
C LYS A 194 1.95 -2.64 8.94
N LYS A 195 2.66 -3.77 9.01
CA LYS A 195 3.33 -4.39 7.87
C LYS A 195 2.42 -5.39 7.17
N TYR A 196 2.32 -5.26 5.86
CA TYR A 196 1.79 -6.27 4.95
C TYR A 196 2.75 -7.47 4.85
N ILE A 197 2.31 -8.55 4.21
CA ILE A 197 3.07 -9.81 4.11
C ILE A 197 4.44 -9.64 3.45
N ASN A 198 4.64 -8.64 2.60
CA ASN A 198 5.94 -8.33 2.01
C ASN A 198 6.79 -7.37 2.86
N GLY A 199 6.36 -7.02 4.06
CA GLY A 199 7.03 -6.07 4.96
C GLY A 199 6.78 -4.59 4.60
N CYS A 200 6.02 -4.27 3.55
CA CYS A 200 5.62 -2.90 3.26
C CYS A 200 4.59 -2.40 4.28
N TYR A 201 4.58 -1.09 4.53
CA TYR A 201 3.68 -0.37 5.42
C TYR A 201 3.32 0.98 4.77
N SER A 202 2.37 1.72 5.35
CA SER A 202 1.78 2.91 4.70
C SER A 202 2.81 3.96 4.26
N LEU A 203 3.78 4.30 5.13
CA LEU A 203 4.80 5.30 4.81
C LEU A 203 5.72 4.86 3.67
N ILE A 204 6.21 3.61 3.69
CA ILE A 204 7.11 3.13 2.65
C ILE A 204 6.41 3.03 1.28
N GLU A 205 5.12 2.70 1.23
CA GLU A 205 4.32 2.75 0.00
C GLU A 205 4.15 4.19 -0.52
N ALA A 206 3.90 5.16 0.37
CA ALA A 206 3.85 6.58 0.00
C ALA A 206 5.19 7.07 -0.58
N CYS A 207 6.33 6.65 0.00
CA CYS A 207 7.65 6.96 -0.53
C CYS A 207 7.91 6.28 -1.89
N ASN A 208 7.54 5.00 -2.05
CA ASN A 208 7.68 4.29 -3.33
C ASN A 208 6.85 4.94 -4.45
N ASN A 209 5.65 5.42 -4.12
CA ASN A 209 4.78 6.18 -5.00
C ASN A 209 5.28 7.62 -5.28
N ASN A 210 6.39 8.03 -4.67
CA ASN A 210 6.99 9.36 -4.80
C ASN A 210 6.00 10.50 -4.50
N ASN A 211 5.15 10.34 -3.47
CA ASN A 211 4.10 11.30 -3.15
C ASN A 211 4.36 12.03 -1.82
N ASP A 212 4.99 13.20 -1.89
CA ASP A 212 5.36 14.02 -0.74
C ASP A 212 4.15 14.48 0.08
N LYS A 213 3.02 14.75 -0.58
CA LYS A 213 1.77 15.15 0.10
C LYS A 213 1.22 14.01 0.96
N MET A 214 1.30 12.77 0.45
CA MET A 214 0.90 11.59 1.23
C MET A 214 1.85 11.37 2.41
N VAL A 215 3.16 11.49 2.20
CA VAL A 215 4.16 11.38 3.27
C VAL A 215 3.91 12.42 4.36
N GLN A 216 3.72 13.70 3.99
CA GLN A 216 3.41 14.78 4.93
C GLN A 216 2.10 14.50 5.69
N LEU A 217 1.04 14.06 5.00
CA LEU A 217 -0.25 13.73 5.63
C LEU A 217 -0.10 12.62 6.69
N LEU A 218 0.68 11.57 6.40
CA LEU A 218 0.96 10.50 7.35
C LEU A 218 1.78 10.99 8.55
N MET A 219 2.81 11.82 8.33
CA MET A 219 3.61 12.43 9.39
C MET A 219 2.78 13.35 10.29
N ASP A 220 1.95 14.21 9.70
CA ASP A 220 1.08 15.12 10.46
C ASP A 220 0.08 14.34 11.32
N TYR A 221 -0.52 13.28 10.77
CA TYR A 221 -1.40 12.40 11.52
C TYR A 221 -0.65 11.67 12.64
N ALA A 222 0.54 11.15 12.37
CA ALA A 222 1.37 10.46 13.35
C ALA A 222 1.72 11.38 14.53
N HIS A 223 2.20 12.59 14.24
CA HIS A 223 2.52 13.61 15.24
C HIS A 223 1.31 13.99 16.10
N LYS A 224 0.16 14.23 15.46
CA LYS A 224 -1.07 14.60 16.16
C LYS A 224 -1.53 13.51 17.13
N ASN A 225 -1.29 12.25 16.80
CA ASN A 225 -1.71 11.09 17.60
C ASN A 225 -0.58 10.46 18.43
N ASN A 226 0.59 11.10 18.52
CA ASN A 226 1.77 10.60 19.23
C ASN A 226 2.22 9.20 18.78
N VAL A 227 2.11 8.91 17.48
CA VAL A 227 2.61 7.67 16.87
C VAL A 227 4.02 7.93 16.34
N LEU A 228 4.98 7.09 16.72
CA LEU A 228 6.33 7.12 16.18
C LEU A 228 6.36 6.36 14.85
N LEU A 229 6.70 7.01 13.74
CA LEU A 229 6.82 6.35 12.43
C LEU A 229 8.09 5.50 12.35
N GLU A 230 7.96 4.31 11.75
CA GLU A 230 9.10 3.45 11.43
C GLU A 230 9.85 3.98 10.19
N LEU A 231 10.89 4.79 10.37
CA LEU A 231 11.62 5.42 9.24
C LEU A 231 12.75 4.55 8.64
N ASN A 232 13.24 3.57 9.39
CA ASN A 232 14.37 2.70 8.99
C ASN A 232 13.96 1.26 8.69
N GLU A 233 12.70 0.92 8.93
CA GLU A 233 12.22 -0.45 8.79
C GLU A 233 12.12 -0.83 7.32
N LYS A 234 12.63 -2.03 7.03
CA LYS A 234 12.78 -2.53 5.67
C LYS A 234 11.66 -3.48 5.31
N ASN A 235 11.23 -3.42 4.06
CA ASN A 235 10.41 -4.48 3.48
C ASN A 235 11.26 -5.73 3.16
N LYS A 236 10.63 -6.79 2.64
CA LYS A 236 11.31 -8.04 2.24
C LYS A 236 12.29 -7.87 1.08
N TYR A 237 12.26 -6.75 0.37
CA TYR A 237 13.22 -6.39 -0.69
C TYR A 237 14.41 -5.59 -0.14
N GLY A 238 14.41 -5.26 1.16
CA GLY A 238 15.45 -4.45 1.79
C GLY A 238 15.29 -2.96 1.56
N ASP A 239 14.18 -2.52 0.95
CA ASP A 239 13.89 -1.11 0.73
C ASP A 239 13.29 -0.48 1.99
N TYR A 240 13.54 0.81 2.19
CA TYR A 240 13.09 1.62 3.32
C TYR A 240 12.84 3.07 2.85
N PRO A 241 12.11 3.90 3.62
CA PRO A 241 11.67 5.24 3.19
C PRO A 241 12.76 6.12 2.56
N LEU A 242 13.90 6.28 3.23
CA LEU A 242 15.00 7.11 2.72
C LEU A 242 15.61 6.55 1.43
N LEU A 243 15.68 5.22 1.30
CA LEU A 243 16.19 4.60 0.08
C LEU A 243 15.31 4.91 -1.12
N TYR A 244 13.98 4.81 -0.97
CA TYR A 244 13.05 5.17 -2.05
C TYR A 244 13.14 6.65 -2.39
N ALA A 245 13.20 7.55 -1.40
CA ALA A 245 13.36 8.97 -1.65
C ALA A 245 14.60 9.28 -2.51
N CYS A 246 15.74 8.64 -2.22
CA CYS A 246 16.96 8.76 -3.01
C CYS A 246 16.87 8.06 -4.38
N GLU A 247 16.24 6.88 -4.47
CA GLU A 247 15.99 6.19 -5.75
C GLU A 247 15.13 7.03 -6.69
N LYS A 248 14.13 7.74 -6.17
CA LYS A 248 13.28 8.65 -6.96
C LYS A 248 13.91 10.03 -7.17
N ASN A 249 15.10 10.26 -6.63
CA ASN A 249 15.81 11.54 -6.67
C ASN A 249 14.94 12.72 -6.14
N ASN A 250 14.12 12.47 -5.12
CA ASN A 250 13.19 13.45 -4.59
C ASN A 250 13.77 14.17 -3.35
N MET A 251 14.19 15.42 -3.55
CA MET A 251 14.77 16.26 -2.50
C MET A 251 13.79 16.59 -1.38
N GLU A 252 12.53 16.89 -1.73
CA GLU A 252 11.50 17.24 -0.75
C GLU A 252 11.24 16.04 0.18
N MET A 253 11.09 14.85 -0.39
CA MET A 253 10.89 13.63 0.40
C MET A 253 12.07 13.33 1.33
N VAL A 254 13.31 13.50 0.86
CA VAL A 254 14.51 13.35 1.71
C VAL A 254 14.47 14.33 2.87
N GLN A 255 14.10 15.59 2.61
CA GLN A 255 14.01 16.62 3.64
C GLN A 255 12.93 16.31 4.67
N LEU A 256 11.73 15.90 4.23
CA LEU A 256 10.63 15.46 5.10
C LEU A 256 11.07 14.33 6.06
N LEU A 257 11.75 13.32 5.52
CA LEU A 257 12.24 12.18 6.32
C LEU A 257 13.33 12.60 7.31
N ILE A 258 14.25 13.49 6.92
CA ILE A 258 15.29 14.03 7.82
C ILE A 258 14.69 14.87 8.95
N ASP A 259 13.69 15.70 8.64
CA ASP A 259 13.04 16.58 9.61
C ASP A 259 12.24 15.77 10.63
N ASP A 260 11.45 14.79 10.17
CA ASP A 260 10.71 13.87 11.04
C ASP A 260 11.65 13.06 11.94
N ALA A 261 12.72 12.51 11.34
CA ALA A 261 13.74 11.78 12.09
C ALA A 261 14.42 12.65 13.16
N THR A 262 14.79 13.88 12.80
CA THR A 262 15.43 14.83 13.72
C THR A 262 14.49 15.19 14.88
N LYS A 263 13.22 15.50 14.57
CA LYS A 263 12.20 15.84 15.56
C LYS A 263 11.96 14.69 16.54
N ASN A 264 11.96 13.46 16.06
CA ASN A 264 11.69 12.27 16.85
C ASN A 264 12.97 11.59 17.41
N ASN A 265 14.15 12.20 17.24
CA ASN A 265 15.45 11.66 17.63
C ASN A 265 15.76 10.26 17.05
N ILE A 266 15.26 9.99 15.84
CA ILE A 266 15.56 8.79 15.07
C ILE A 266 16.84 9.04 14.27
N LYS A 267 17.80 8.13 14.38
CA LYS A 267 19.01 8.13 13.54
C LYS A 267 18.71 7.36 12.25
N LEU A 268 18.67 8.04 11.10
CA LEU A 268 18.40 7.39 9.81
C LEU A 268 19.53 6.45 9.40
N GLU A 269 19.18 5.34 8.75
CA GLU A 269 20.13 4.40 8.15
C GLU A 269 20.55 4.86 6.75
N LEU A 270 21.84 5.13 6.54
CA LEU A 270 22.37 5.68 5.27
C LEU A 270 23.24 4.69 4.48
N ASN A 271 23.66 3.58 5.08
CA ASN A 271 24.57 2.60 4.47
C ASN A 271 23.88 1.27 4.13
N GLU A 272 22.63 1.13 4.52
CA GLU A 272 21.89 -0.10 4.31
C GLU A 272 21.49 -0.24 2.84
N LYS A 273 21.70 -1.44 2.32
CA LYS A 273 21.47 -1.76 0.91
C LYS A 273 20.13 -2.48 0.71
N ASN A 274 19.51 -2.28 -0.45
CA ASN A 274 18.43 -3.16 -0.88
C ASN A 274 18.97 -4.52 -1.33
N ARG A 275 18.06 -5.46 -1.59
CA ARG A 275 18.37 -6.81 -2.08
C ARG A 275 18.33 -6.90 -3.61
N LYS A 276 17.76 -5.91 -4.29
CA LYS A 276 17.58 -5.93 -5.75
C LYS A 276 18.91 -5.77 -6.47
N ASN A 277 19.69 -4.76 -6.08
CA ASN A 277 20.96 -4.42 -6.73
C ASN A 277 22.04 -3.96 -5.75
N ASP A 278 21.86 -4.15 -4.44
CA ASP A 278 22.78 -3.69 -3.40
C ASP A 278 22.99 -2.16 -3.40
N ASN A 279 22.05 -1.39 -3.97
CA ASN A 279 22.10 0.07 -3.89
C ASN A 279 21.71 0.58 -2.50
N TYR A 280 22.24 1.75 -2.15
CA TYR A 280 22.06 2.47 -0.90
C TYR A 280 21.88 3.98 -1.18
N PRO A 281 21.39 4.79 -0.23
CA PRO A 281 20.97 6.18 -0.46
C PRO A 281 22.03 7.03 -1.16
N LEU A 282 23.28 6.98 -0.67
CA LEU A 282 24.37 7.74 -1.26
C LEU A 282 24.66 7.32 -2.70
N LEU A 283 24.68 6.01 -2.99
CA LEU A 283 24.94 5.54 -4.35
C LEU A 283 23.82 5.97 -5.33
N TYR A 284 22.56 5.94 -4.91
CA TYR A 284 21.48 6.49 -5.73
C TYR A 284 21.67 7.99 -6.00
N ALA A 285 22.04 8.80 -5.00
CA ALA A 285 22.32 10.22 -5.19
C ALA A 285 23.45 10.45 -6.22
N TYR A 286 24.51 9.63 -6.17
CA TYR A 286 25.57 9.63 -7.18
C TYR A 286 25.05 9.21 -8.55
N SER A 287 24.30 8.11 -8.65
CA SER A 287 23.74 7.63 -9.92
C SER A 287 22.82 8.66 -10.61
N HIS A 288 22.14 9.51 -9.85
CA HIS A 288 21.37 10.63 -10.41
C HIS A 288 22.21 11.87 -10.76
N GLY A 289 23.48 11.92 -10.35
CA GLY A 289 24.33 13.09 -10.47
C GLY A 289 23.86 14.27 -9.61
N ASN A 290 23.05 14.00 -8.58
CA ASN A 290 22.42 15.04 -7.76
C ASN A 290 23.37 15.47 -6.63
N VAL A 291 24.16 16.51 -6.91
CA VAL A 291 25.14 17.10 -5.98
C VAL A 291 24.47 17.57 -4.68
N GLU A 292 23.28 18.15 -4.75
CA GLU A 292 22.56 18.65 -3.58
C GLU A 292 22.12 17.51 -2.65
N MET A 293 21.59 16.42 -3.21
CA MET A 293 21.25 15.22 -2.44
C MET A 293 22.48 14.60 -1.78
N ILE A 294 23.60 14.54 -2.50
CA ILE A 294 24.88 14.05 -1.95
C ILE A 294 25.28 14.89 -0.75
N GLN A 295 25.22 16.22 -0.87
CA GLN A 295 25.59 17.15 0.19
C GLN A 295 24.69 16.98 1.42
N ILE A 296 23.36 16.92 1.26
CA ILE A 296 22.43 16.70 2.37
C ILE A 296 22.69 15.38 3.10
N LEU A 297 22.89 14.28 2.36
CA LEU A 297 23.20 12.98 2.98
C LEU A 297 24.53 13.00 3.75
N MET A 298 25.55 13.65 3.20
CA MET A 298 26.86 13.81 3.85
C MET A 298 26.79 14.69 5.10
N ASP A 299 26.05 15.80 5.04
CA ASP A 299 25.89 16.72 6.18
C ASP A 299 25.08 16.07 7.30
N TYR A 300 24.00 15.36 6.95
CA TYR A 300 23.25 14.56 7.92
C TYR A 300 24.16 13.50 8.57
N ALA A 301 24.96 12.78 7.77
CA ALA A 301 25.87 11.77 8.28
C ALA A 301 26.90 12.37 9.27
N GLN A 302 27.49 13.52 8.95
CA GLN A 302 28.42 14.23 9.84
C GLN A 302 27.74 14.66 11.14
N LYS A 303 26.58 15.31 11.04
CA LYS A 303 25.80 15.79 12.19
C LYS A 303 25.44 14.66 13.17
N HIS A 304 25.14 13.46 12.64
CA HIS A 304 24.68 12.31 13.43
C HIS A 304 25.76 11.24 13.67
N ASN A 305 27.03 11.56 13.39
CA ASN A 305 28.17 10.65 13.54
C ASN A 305 27.92 9.29 12.85
N ILE A 306 27.60 9.33 11.55
CA ILE A 306 27.44 8.18 10.67
C ILE A 306 28.65 8.16 9.72
N LEU A 307 29.40 7.07 9.73
CA LEU A 307 30.48 6.87 8.78
C LEU A 307 29.89 6.29 7.48
N LEU A 308 29.84 7.07 6.40
CA LEU A 308 29.32 6.62 5.11
C LEU A 308 30.25 5.59 4.46
N ASP A 309 29.65 4.56 3.86
CA ASP A 309 30.36 3.58 3.04
C ASP A 309 30.53 4.15 1.61
N LEU A 310 31.77 4.51 1.26
CA LEU A 310 32.10 5.14 -0.03
C LEU A 310 32.60 4.15 -1.09
N ASN A 311 32.94 2.92 -0.69
CA ASN A 311 33.60 1.94 -1.57
C ASN A 311 32.70 0.77 -1.92
N ARG A 312 31.56 0.61 -1.24
CA ARG A 312 30.63 -0.48 -1.52
C ARG A 312 30.14 -0.41 -2.96
N LYS A 313 30.36 -1.53 -3.64
CA LYS A 313 29.93 -1.79 -5.01
C LYS A 313 28.53 -2.37 -5.01
N ASN A 314 27.70 -1.91 -5.93
CA ASN A 314 26.42 -2.56 -6.22
C ASN A 314 26.64 -3.89 -6.97
N THR A 315 25.59 -4.71 -7.07
CA THR A 315 25.66 -6.01 -7.76
C THR A 315 25.28 -5.95 -9.23
N GLU A 316 24.69 -4.84 -9.68
CA GLU A 316 24.22 -4.66 -11.06
C GLU A 316 25.36 -4.48 -12.06
N ASN A 317 26.35 -3.65 -11.72
CA ASN A 317 27.49 -3.36 -12.58
C ASN A 317 28.79 -3.08 -11.80
N GLY A 318 28.80 -3.31 -10.48
CA GLY A 318 29.96 -3.04 -9.63
C GLY A 318 30.19 -1.54 -9.38
N THR A 319 29.21 -0.67 -9.64
CA THR A 319 29.34 0.77 -9.43
C THR A 319 29.40 1.12 -7.95
N TYR A 320 30.24 2.09 -7.63
CA TYR A 320 30.36 2.75 -6.34
C TYR A 320 30.49 4.28 -6.56
N PRO A 321 30.29 5.12 -5.54
CA PRO A 321 30.20 6.57 -5.71
C PRO A 321 31.35 7.20 -6.51
N LEU A 322 32.61 6.87 -6.21
CA LEU A 322 33.75 7.45 -6.94
C LEU A 322 33.79 6.98 -8.40
N LEU A 323 33.56 5.68 -8.69
CA LEU A 323 33.54 5.19 -10.06
C LEU A 323 32.50 5.93 -10.90
N TYR A 324 31.29 6.10 -10.38
CA TYR A 324 30.24 6.81 -11.11
C TYR A 324 30.63 8.26 -11.42
N ALA A 325 31.15 8.99 -10.42
CA ALA A 325 31.59 10.37 -10.60
C ALA A 325 32.71 10.49 -11.66
N CYS A 326 33.64 9.55 -11.68
CA CYS A 326 34.70 9.46 -12.69
C CYS A 326 34.16 9.16 -14.10
N GLU A 327 33.26 8.17 -14.24
CA GLU A 327 32.66 7.79 -15.52
C GLU A 327 31.84 8.92 -16.14
N LYS A 328 31.12 9.68 -15.31
CA LYS A 328 30.37 10.88 -15.75
C LYS A 328 31.22 12.12 -15.88
N ASN A 329 32.51 12.04 -15.58
CA ASN A 329 33.43 13.15 -15.60
C ASN A 329 32.99 14.34 -14.71
N ASN A 330 32.29 14.05 -13.61
CA ASN A 330 31.76 15.07 -12.70
C ASN A 330 32.78 15.37 -11.59
N ILE A 331 33.61 16.38 -11.85
CA ILE A 331 34.68 16.85 -10.95
C ILE A 331 34.14 17.28 -9.59
N GLU A 332 32.96 17.92 -9.54
CA GLU A 332 32.37 18.41 -8.30
C GLU A 332 32.00 17.25 -7.36
N MET A 333 31.36 16.21 -7.91
CA MET A 333 31.05 14.99 -7.15
C MET A 333 32.31 14.27 -6.64
N VAL A 334 33.37 14.22 -7.45
CA VAL A 334 34.68 13.68 -7.00
C VAL A 334 35.23 14.50 -5.84
N ARG A 335 35.22 15.84 -5.94
CA ARG A 335 35.71 16.72 -4.87
C ARG A 335 34.93 16.50 -3.58
N LEU A 336 33.59 16.47 -3.65
CA LEU A 336 32.74 16.20 -2.49
C LEU A 336 33.07 14.86 -1.82
N LEU A 337 33.24 13.79 -2.61
CA LEU A 337 33.61 12.48 -2.10
C LEU A 337 34.96 12.50 -1.39
N LEU A 338 35.99 13.08 -2.02
CA LEU A 338 37.35 13.09 -1.48
C LEU A 338 37.47 13.99 -0.25
N ASP A 339 36.74 15.10 -0.21
CA ASP A 339 36.69 15.98 0.95
C ASP A 339 36.00 15.29 2.12
N TYR A 340 34.86 14.61 1.90
CA TYR A 340 34.21 13.79 2.93
C TYR A 340 35.14 12.68 3.43
N ALA A 341 35.78 11.95 2.51
CA ALA A 341 36.69 10.87 2.84
C ALA A 341 37.90 11.35 3.66
N SER A 342 38.47 12.50 3.29
CA SER A 342 39.60 13.12 4.01
C SER A 342 39.21 13.51 5.43
N LYS A 343 38.07 14.18 5.60
CA LYS A 343 37.56 14.60 6.93
C LYS A 343 37.32 13.42 7.86
N ASN A 344 36.87 12.28 7.31
CA ASN A 344 36.51 11.10 8.08
C ASN A 344 37.60 10.00 8.07
N ASN A 345 38.80 10.28 7.56
CA ASN A 345 39.90 9.32 7.43
C ASN A 345 39.55 8.01 6.68
N ILE A 346 38.58 8.07 5.78
CA ILE A 346 38.18 6.92 4.95
C ILE A 346 39.28 6.64 3.92
N GLN A 347 39.48 5.40 3.52
CA GLN A 347 40.27 5.07 2.33
C GLN A 347 39.34 4.93 1.15
N VAL A 348 39.52 5.76 0.13
CA VAL A 348 38.79 5.58 -1.12
C VAL A 348 39.52 4.56 -1.98
N GLU A 349 38.80 3.56 -2.46
CA GLU A 349 39.30 2.51 -3.34
C GLU A 349 38.92 2.80 -4.79
N TYR A 350 39.86 2.64 -5.73
CA TYR A 350 39.61 2.80 -7.17
C TYR A 350 40.63 2.07 -8.03
N ASP A 351 40.27 1.75 -9.28
CA ASP A 351 41.21 1.32 -10.31
C ASP A 351 41.62 2.53 -11.16
N GLU A 352 42.92 2.76 -11.31
CA GLU A 352 43.46 3.87 -12.12
C GLU A 352 43.01 3.80 -13.58
N LYS A 353 42.72 2.60 -14.10
CA LYS A 353 42.26 2.39 -15.48
C LYS A 353 40.88 2.98 -15.75
N ASP A 354 40.06 3.12 -14.72
CA ASP A 354 38.70 3.65 -14.83
C ASP A 354 38.68 5.18 -14.94
N ILE A 355 39.81 5.85 -14.68
CA ILE A 355 39.89 7.31 -14.59
C ILE A 355 40.59 7.86 -15.83
N LYS A 356 39.81 8.54 -16.69
CA LYS A 356 40.32 9.11 -17.95
C LYS A 356 40.63 10.61 -17.88
N ASN A 357 39.99 11.35 -16.97
CA ASN A 357 40.18 12.80 -16.87
C ASN A 357 41.45 13.14 -16.07
N PRO A 358 42.42 13.87 -16.65
CA PRO A 358 43.63 14.32 -15.96
C PRO A 358 43.40 15.11 -14.67
N GLU A 359 42.35 15.94 -14.61
CA GLU A 359 42.03 16.72 -13.40
C GLU A 359 41.57 15.79 -12.27
N ILE A 360 40.77 14.78 -12.57
CA ILE A 360 40.33 13.79 -11.58
C ILE A 360 41.54 12.98 -11.08
N ILE A 361 42.47 12.61 -11.97
CA ILE A 361 43.73 11.93 -11.59
C ILE A 361 44.53 12.80 -10.62
N GLU A 362 44.64 14.10 -10.90
CA GLU A 362 45.35 15.04 -10.03
C GLU A 362 44.67 15.18 -8.66
N LEU A 363 43.34 15.26 -8.60
CA LEU A 363 42.58 15.28 -7.34
C LEU A 363 42.83 14.04 -6.50
N LEU A 364 42.84 12.86 -7.10
CA LEU A 364 43.09 11.59 -6.41
C LEU A 364 44.53 11.48 -5.90
N ARG A 365 45.52 11.91 -6.69
CA ARG A 365 46.93 11.99 -6.24
C ARG A 365 47.07 12.93 -5.04
N ASN A 366 46.51 14.13 -5.11
CA ASN A 366 46.54 15.10 -4.03
C ASN A 366 45.89 14.55 -2.74
N TYR A 367 44.78 13.81 -2.88
CA TYR A 367 44.13 13.11 -1.77
C TYR A 367 45.05 12.05 -1.13
N GLN A 368 45.70 11.21 -1.95
CA GLN A 368 46.64 10.19 -1.45
C GLN A 368 47.83 10.81 -0.70
N GLU A 369 48.45 11.84 -1.28
CA GLU A 369 49.59 12.53 -0.65
C GLU A 369 49.23 13.15 0.71
N ARG A 370 48.07 13.79 0.81
CA ARG A 370 47.57 14.37 2.08
C ARG A 370 47.42 13.28 3.14
N LYS A 371 46.86 12.13 2.76
CA LYS A 371 46.67 11.00 3.68
C LYS A 371 47.99 10.42 4.18
N GLU A 372 48.99 10.29 3.30
CA GLU A 372 50.33 9.83 3.70
C GLU A 372 51.01 10.80 4.67
N LYS A 373 50.86 12.11 4.47
CA LYS A 373 51.39 13.13 5.38
C LYS A 373 50.75 13.02 6.77
N VAL A 374 49.43 12.84 6.86
CA VAL A 374 48.73 12.64 8.13
C VAL A 374 49.20 11.36 8.84
N LYS A 375 49.35 10.24 8.11
CA LYS A 375 49.89 8.99 8.67
C LYS A 375 51.31 9.12 9.21
N LYS A 376 52.15 9.96 8.62
CA LYS A 376 53.54 10.21 9.06
C LYS A 376 53.64 11.10 10.30
N HIS A 377 52.64 11.93 10.60
CA HIS A 377 52.62 12.79 11.79
C HIS A 377 52.00 12.12 13.03
N LEU A 378 51.33 10.98 12.86
CA LEU A 378 50.71 10.19 13.93
C LEU A 378 51.56 8.99 14.37
N LYS A 379 52.70 8.76 13.70
CA LYS A 379 53.75 7.79 14.09
C LYS A 379 54.90 8.57 14.71
#